data_AF-A0A7W1LUI5-F1
#
_entry.id   AF-A0A7W1LUI5-F1
#
_cell.length_a   1.000
_cell.length_b   1.000
_cell.length_c   1.000
_cell.angle_alpha   90.00
_cell.angle_beta   90.00
_cell.angle_gamma   90.00
#
_symmetry.space_group_name_H-M   'P 1'
#
loop_
_entity.id
_entity.type
_entity.pdbx_description
1 polymer ?
#
loop_
_entity_poly.entity_id
_entity_poly.type
_entity_poly.pdbx_seq_one_letter_code
_entity_poly.pdbx_strand_id
1 'polypeptide(L)' 'MSAFHPLSEPTRRRLAGAGIDPDVVAALVRAAIDEDLMGGVDVTSVATVPADQRSIATFGSRADGVVAGLPVAAAVIDAV' A
#
# COMPACT_ATOMS: atom_id res chain seq x y z
N MET A 1 17.39 -0.35 4.48
CA MET A 1 16.59 -0.62 3.27
C MET A 1 15.52 -1.61 3.66
N SER A 2 14.29 -1.15 3.84
CA SER A 2 13.16 -2.07 4.02
C SER A 2 12.96 -2.82 2.71
N ALA A 3 12.95 -4.15 2.77
CA ALA A 3 12.77 -4.97 1.59
C ALA A 3 11.28 -4.97 1.24
N PHE A 4 10.90 -4.33 0.13
CA PHE A 4 9.53 -4.39 -0.36
C PHE A 4 9.12 -5.83 -0.69
N HIS A 5 7.95 -6.22 -0.24
CA HIS A 5 7.33 -7.49 -0.60
C HIS A 5 6.81 -7.45 -2.06
N PRO A 6 6.79 -8.60 -2.77
CA PRO A 6 6.13 -8.69 -4.06
C PRO A 6 4.60 -8.61 -3.88
N LEU A 7 3.91 -8.00 -4.84
CA LEU A 7 2.44 -7.95 -4.83
C LEU A 7 1.86 -9.37 -4.83
N SER A 8 0.82 -9.60 -4.03
CA SER A 8 0.15 -10.89 -3.96
C SER A 8 -0.56 -11.22 -5.28
N GLU A 9 -0.67 -12.51 -5.60
CA GLU A 9 -1.37 -12.99 -6.79
C GLU A 9 -2.83 -12.48 -6.90
N PRO A 10 -3.64 -12.45 -5.80
CA PRO A 10 -4.95 -11.80 -5.84
C PRO A 10 -4.91 -10.33 -6.27
N THR A 11 -3.96 -9.54 -5.76
CA THR A 11 -3.82 -8.12 -6.11
C THR A 11 -3.39 -7.94 -7.57
N ARG A 12 -2.39 -8.71 -8.03
CA ARG A 12 -1.94 -8.68 -9.44
C ARG A 12 -3.07 -9.00 -10.41
N ARG A 13 -3.87 -10.05 -10.14
CA ARG A 13 -5.02 -10.40 -10.97
C ARG A 13 -6.09 -9.32 -11.02
N ARG A 14 -6.37 -8.65 -9.89
CA ARG A 14 -7.34 -7.54 -9.85
C ARG A 14 -6.87 -6.32 -10.63
N LEU A 15 -5.58 -6.00 -10.57
CA LEU A 15 -4.97 -4.92 -11.36
C LEU A 15 -5.02 -5.24 -12.85
N ALA A 16 -4.56 -6.43 -13.25
CA ALA A 16 -4.59 -6.87 -14.65
C ALA A 16 -6.03 -6.95 -15.19
N GLY A 17 -6.99 -7.44 -14.40
CA GLY A 17 -8.40 -7.47 -14.75
C GLY A 17 -9.03 -6.07 -14.92
N ALA A 18 -8.42 -5.04 -14.34
CA ALA A 18 -8.78 -3.63 -14.55
C ALA A 18 -8.01 -2.97 -15.71
N GLY A 19 -7.18 -3.72 -16.44
CA GLY A 19 -6.35 -3.19 -17.54
C GLY A 19 -5.13 -2.41 -17.07
N ILE A 20 -4.71 -2.56 -15.81
CA ILE A 20 -3.56 -1.87 -15.23
C ILE A 20 -2.41 -2.86 -15.06
N ASP A 21 -1.22 -2.50 -15.55
CA ASP A 21 -0.01 -3.32 -15.38
C ASP A 21 0.40 -3.39 -13.90
N PRO A 22 0.39 -4.58 -13.26
CA PRO A 22 0.75 -4.73 -11.87
C PRO A 22 2.20 -4.32 -11.56
N ASP A 23 3.12 -4.45 -12.52
CA ASP A 23 4.54 -4.16 -12.30
C ASP A 23 4.80 -2.65 -12.29
N VAL A 24 4.08 -1.90 -13.14
CA VAL A 24 4.08 -0.44 -13.12
C VAL A 24 3.53 0.08 -11.79
N VAL A 25 2.44 -0.52 -11.30
CA VAL A 25 1.86 -0.14 -10.00
C VAL A 25 2.82 -0.46 -8.87
N ALA A 26 3.44 -1.64 -8.87
CA ALA A 26 4.44 -2.01 -7.87
C ALA A 26 5.61 -1.03 -7.83
N ALA A 27 6.12 -0.62 -9.00
CA ALA A 27 7.20 0.36 -9.10
C ALA A 27 6.77 1.73 -8.55
N LEU A 28 5.57 2.19 -8.88
CA LEU A 28 5.03 3.47 -8.39
C LEU A 28 4.81 3.46 -6.87
N VAL A 29 4.27 2.37 -6.33
CA VAL A 29 4.07 2.19 -4.88
C VAL A 29 5.40 2.27 -4.14
N ARG A 30 6.45 1.60 -4.64
CA ARG A 30 7.79 1.64 -4.04
C ARG A 30 8.35 3.06 -4.03
N ALA A 31 8.27 3.76 -5.16
CA ALA A 31 8.74 5.14 -5.26
C ALA A 31 8.00 6.08 -4.28
N ALA A 32 6.68 5.93 -4.15
CA ALA A 32 5.88 6.74 -3.24
C ALA A 32 6.21 6.47 -1.75
N ILE A 33 6.47 5.22 -1.38
CA ILE A 33 6.86 4.86 0.00
C ILE A 33 8.29 5.35 0.30
N ASP A 34 9.22 5.20 -0.65
CA ASP A 34 10.58 5.71 -0.50
C ASP A 34 10.58 7.24 -0.34
N GLU A 35 9.70 7.95 -1.08
CA GLU A 35 9.46 9.39 -0.93
C GLU A 35 8.91 9.72 0.47
N ASP A 36 7.85 9.06 0.92
CA ASP A 36 7.18 9.32 2.20
C ASP A 36 8.11 9.13 3.39
N LEU A 37 8.97 8.10 3.34
CA LEU A 37 9.93 7.82 4.39
C LEU A 37 11.20 8.67 4.30
N MET A 38 11.49 9.28 3.15
CA MET A 38 12.74 10.02 2.88
C MET A 38 14.01 9.24 3.28
N GLY A 39 14.00 7.92 3.04
CA GLY A 39 15.07 7.01 3.45
C GLY A 39 15.17 6.70 4.95
N GLY A 40 14.23 7.20 5.76
CA GLY A 40 14.10 6.95 7.19
C GLY A 40 13.04 5.91 7.55
N VAL A 41 12.42 6.12 8.72
CA VAL A 41 11.29 5.33 9.24
C VAL A 41 10.18 6.30 9.66
N ASP A 42 8.95 5.81 9.78
CA ASP A 42 7.89 6.55 10.45
C ASP A 42 8.20 6.65 11.95
N VAL A 43 8.89 7.72 12.33
CA VAL A 43 9.37 7.97 13.70
C VAL A 43 8.23 8.06 14.71
N THR A 44 7.05 8.53 14.28
CA THR A 44 5.89 8.66 15.17
C THR A 44 5.29 7.29 15.46
N SER A 45 5.09 6.47 14.42
CA SER A 45 4.58 5.11 14.60
C SER A 45 5.54 4.23 15.40
N VAL A 46 6.84 4.27 15.10
CA VAL A 46 7.85 3.51 15.86
C VAL A 46 7.89 3.92 17.33
N ALA A 47 7.66 5.19 17.65
CA ALA A 47 7.67 5.69 19.02
C ALA A 47 6.39 5.38 19.81
N THR A 48 5.26 5.10 19.14
CA THR A 48 3.93 5.04 19.78
C THR A 48 3.20 3.71 19.63
N VAL A 49 3.60 2.85 18.69
CA VAL A 49 2.94 1.57 18.39
C VAL A 49 3.92 0.40 18.59
N PRO A 50 3.61 -0.58 19.47
CA PRO A 50 4.40 -1.80 19.60
C PRO A 50 4.51 -2.59 18.29
N ALA A 51 5.69 -3.13 18.01
CA ALA A 51 5.98 -3.81 16.74
C ALA A 51 5.15 -5.08 16.49
N ASP A 52 4.62 -5.71 17.54
CA ASP A 52 3.80 -6.92 17.49
C ASP A 52 2.29 -6.63 17.54
N GLN A 53 1.89 -5.35 17.65
CA GLN A 53 0.48 -4.96 17.68
C GLN A 53 -0.20 -5.29 16.35
N ARG A 54 -1.37 -5.91 16.44
CA ARG A 54 -2.28 -6.14 15.31
C ARG A 54 -3.55 -5.32 15.47
N SER A 55 -4.09 -4.82 14.36
CA SER A 55 -5.29 -3.99 14.37
C SER A 55 -6.11 -4.19 13.11
N ILE A 56 -7.38 -3.82 13.18
CA ILE A 56 -8.30 -3.78 12.04
C ILE A 56 -8.50 -2.30 11.69
N ALA A 57 -8.35 -1.95 10.42
CA ALA A 57 -8.57 -0.60 9.92
C ALA A 57 -9.65 -0.60 8.83
N THR A 58 -10.32 0.54 8.66
CA THR A 58 -11.40 0.73 7.68
C THR A 58 -11.09 1.90 6.77
N PHE A 59 -11.10 1.68 5.46
CA PHE A 59 -11.13 2.75 4.46
C PHE A 59 -12.55 3.31 4.35
N GLY A 60 -12.85 4.37 5.09
CA GLY A 60 -14.16 5.02 5.09
C GLY A 60 -14.23 6.22 4.13
N SER A 61 -15.32 6.32 3.34
CA SER A 61 -15.58 7.53 2.57
C SER A 61 -15.97 8.70 3.48
N ARG A 62 -15.51 9.91 3.16
CA ARG A 62 -15.82 11.14 3.91
C ARG A 62 -16.86 12.03 3.21
N ALA A 63 -17.29 11.64 2.01
CA ALA A 63 -18.27 12.32 1.19
C ALA A 63 -18.90 11.35 0.17
N ASP A 64 -20.00 11.76 -0.45
CA ASP A 64 -20.61 11.00 -1.54
C ASP A 64 -19.71 11.02 -2.79
N GLY A 65 -19.67 9.90 -3.53
CA GLY A 65 -18.86 9.80 -4.74
C GLY A 65 -18.75 8.37 -5.30
N VAL A 66 -17.81 8.19 -6.24
CA VAL A 66 -17.51 6.90 -6.86
C VAL A 66 -16.16 6.41 -6.35
N VAL A 67 -16.12 5.16 -5.87
CA VAL A 67 -14.88 4.52 -5.44
C VAL A 67 -14.10 4.00 -6.66
N ALA A 68 -12.83 4.38 -6.76
CA ALA A 68 -11.89 3.88 -7.76
C ALA A 68 -10.55 3.51 -7.10
N GLY A 69 -9.80 2.60 -7.72
CA GLY A 69 -8.44 2.26 -7.28
C GLY A 69 -8.33 1.27 -6.12
N LEU A 70 -9.39 0.54 -5.76
CA LEU A 70 -9.31 -0.49 -4.70
C LEU A 70 -8.16 -1.51 -4.88
N PRO A 71 -7.87 -2.03 -6.10
CA PRO A 71 -6.72 -2.91 -6.29
C PRO A 71 -5.37 -2.20 -6.07
N VAL A 72 -5.27 -0.90 -6.33
CA VAL A 72 -4.07 -0.10 -6.08
C VAL A 72 -3.87 0.09 -4.57
N ALA A 73 -4.94 0.36 -3.82
CA ALA A 73 -4.87 0.43 -2.36
C ALA A 73 -4.39 -0.90 -1.74
N ALA A 74 -4.87 -2.04 -2.25
CA ALA A 74 -4.38 -3.36 -1.84
C ALA A 74 -2.90 -3.56 -2.16
N ALA A 75 -2.42 -3.05 -3.30
CA ALA A 75 -1.01 -3.14 -3.69
C ALA A 75 -0.07 -2.40 -2.74
N VAL A 76 -0.50 -1.27 -2.16
CA VAL A 76 0.28 -0.56 -1.13
C VAL A 76 0.44 -1.41 0.12
N ILE A 77 -0.65 -2.03 0.59
CA ILE A 77 -0.63 -2.87 1.79
C ILE A 77 0.18 -4.15 1.58
N ASP A 78 0.10 -4.76 0.40
CA ASP A 78 0.87 -5.97 0.06
C ASP A 78 2.39 -5.71 0.00
N ALA A 79 2.83 -4.48 -0.32
CA ALA A 79 4.22 -4.18 -0.64
C ALA A 79 5.12 -3.97 0.59
N VAL A 80 4.56 -3.78 1.79
CA VAL A 80 5.29 -3.44 3.03
C VAL A 80 5.19 -4.51 4.11
#